data_AF-A0A5C7KQ15-F1
#
_entry.id   AF-A0A5C7KQ15-F1
#
_cell.length_a   1.000
_cell.length_b   1.000
_cell.length_c   1.000
_cell.angle_alpha   90.00
_cell.angle_beta   90.00
_cell.angle_gamma   90.00
#
_symmetry.space_group_name_H-M   'P 1'
#
loop_
_entity.id
_entity.type
_entity.pdbx_description
1 polymer ?
#
loop_
_entity_poly.entity_id
_entity_poly.type
_entity_poly.pdbx_seq_one_letter_code
_entity_poly.pdbx_strand_id
1 'polypeptide(L)'
;MSVTRYRGFTFIEMLLVLGISALMLGAIFSVVWNIFETSRLSERYQAAQLELVRVTQNINRLIRDADSLESISPTTLSLGRVGTSEVVTLTLRDGVILLEQAGTEATLTSGSISITGIDFREVSSPETQAHYIMYDLQGSTVETPKPTILSLPGGAETRSLMTPEP
;
A
#
# COMPACT_ATOMS: atom_id res chain seq x y z
N MET A 1 50.37 2.43 -54.62
CA MET A 1 48.89 2.27 -54.59
C MET A 1 48.57 0.88 -54.06
N SER A 2 48.11 0.76 -52.81
CA SER A 2 47.65 -0.53 -52.28
C SER A 2 46.22 -0.78 -52.75
N VAL A 3 46.01 -1.81 -53.56
CA VAL A 3 44.69 -2.25 -54.00
C VAL A 3 44.05 -3.07 -52.88
N THR A 4 43.08 -2.49 -52.18
CA THR A 4 42.28 -3.21 -51.19
C THR A 4 41.35 -4.17 -51.93
N ARG A 5 41.59 -5.48 -51.83
CA ARG A 5 40.67 -6.49 -52.39
C ARG A 5 39.45 -6.64 -51.47
N TYR A 6 38.27 -6.32 -51.98
CA TYR A 6 37.00 -6.67 -51.33
C TYR A 6 36.74 -8.18 -51.52
N ARG A 7 36.78 -8.95 -50.44
CA ARG A 7 36.28 -10.33 -50.42
C ARG A 7 34.78 -10.29 -50.19
N GLY A 8 34.00 -10.84 -51.13
CA GLY A 8 32.55 -10.98 -51.00
C GLY A 8 32.19 -12.03 -49.94
N PHE A 9 31.07 -11.80 -49.26
CA PHE A 9 30.53 -12.72 -48.26
C PHE A 9 29.96 -13.96 -48.94
N THR A 10 30.24 -15.15 -48.41
CA THR A 10 29.67 -16.40 -48.93
C THR A 10 28.23 -16.59 -48.43
N PHE A 11 27.42 -17.33 -49.19
CA PHE A 11 26.02 -17.60 -48.80
C PHE A 11 25.90 -18.31 -47.45
N ILE A 12 26.84 -19.23 -47.14
CA ILE A 12 26.87 -19.94 -45.86
C ILE A 12 27.20 -19.01 -44.69
N GLU A 13 28.14 -18.07 -44.87
CA GLU A 13 28.43 -17.06 -43.84
C GLU A 13 27.21 -16.17 -43.57
N MET A 14 26.43 -15.84 -44.61
CA MET A 14 25.20 -15.04 -44.45
C MET A 14 24.15 -15.79 -43.61
N LEU A 15 23.96 -17.08 -43.87
CA LEU A 15 23.04 -17.91 -43.08
C LEU A 15 23.50 -18.06 -41.63
N LEU A 16 24.81 -18.21 -41.40
CA LEU A 16 25.38 -18.28 -40.06
C LEU A 16 25.16 -16.97 -39.28
N VAL A 17 25.42 -15.82 -39.91
CA VAL A 17 25.18 -14.51 -39.29
C VAL A 17 23.69 -14.34 -38.96
N LEU A 18 22.79 -14.67 -39.89
CA LEU A 18 21.35 -14.57 -39.65
C LEU A 18 20.88 -15.49 -38.50
N GLY A 19 21.36 -16.72 -38.45
CA GLY A 19 21.04 -17.66 -37.37
C GLY A 19 21.51 -17.17 -36.00
N ILE A 20 22.76 -16.71 -35.92
CA ILE A 20 23.32 -16.16 -34.67
C ILE A 20 22.59 -14.88 -34.27
N SER A 21 22.32 -13.97 -35.22
CA SER A 21 21.55 -12.75 -34.94
C SER A 21 20.14 -13.05 -34.45
N ALA A 22 19.45 -14.05 -35.01
CA ALA A 22 18.13 -14.45 -34.55
C ALA A 22 18.14 -14.99 -33.11
N LEU A 23 19.13 -15.82 -32.76
CA LEU A 23 19.31 -16.31 -31.39
C LEU A 23 19.61 -15.17 -30.41
N MET A 24 20.49 -14.24 -30.79
CA MET A 24 20.84 -13.08 -29.96
C MET A 24 19.62 -12.16 -29.76
N LEU A 25 18.84 -11.90 -30.80
CA LEU A 25 17.61 -11.10 -30.71
C LEU A 25 16.56 -11.78 -29.82
N GLY A 26 16.39 -13.10 -29.94
CA GLY A 26 15.50 -13.86 -29.06
C GLY A 26 15.89 -13.75 -27.58
N ALA A 27 17.19 -13.88 -27.28
CA ALA A 27 17.69 -13.72 -25.91
C ALA A 27 17.46 -12.31 -25.37
N ILE A 28 17.78 -11.26 -26.16
CA ILE A 28 17.54 -9.86 -25.78
C ILE A 28 16.05 -9.61 -25.55
N PHE A 29 15.18 -10.11 -26.43
CA PHE A 29 13.74 -9.94 -26.31
C PHE A 29 13.21 -10.52 -25.00
N SER A 30 13.65 -11.72 -24.62
CA SER A 30 13.26 -12.33 -23.35
C SER A 30 13.69 -11.50 -22.14
N VAL A 31 14.91 -10.95 -22.15
CA VAL A 31 15.42 -10.11 -21.05
C VAL A 31 14.60 -8.83 -20.95
N VAL A 32 14.35 -8.16 -22.08
CA VAL A 32 13.58 -6.92 -22.12
C VAL A 32 12.16 -7.14 -21.60
N TRP A 33 11.51 -8.23 -22.01
CA TRP A 33 10.16 -8.58 -21.53
C TRP A 33 10.11 -8.75 -20.01
N ASN A 34 11.08 -9.47 -19.44
CA ASN A 34 11.17 -9.67 -17.99
C ASN A 34 11.39 -8.37 -17.22
N ILE A 35 12.19 -7.43 -17.78
CA ILE A 35 12.40 -6.11 -17.18
C ILE A 35 11.11 -5.31 -17.16
N PHE A 36 10.36 -5.28 -18.28
CA PHE A 36 9.09 -4.54 -18.34
C PHE A 36 8.06 -5.06 -17.33
N GLU A 37 7.95 -6.38 -17.19
CA GLU A 37 7.05 -6.98 -16.21
C GLU A 37 7.46 -6.62 -14.78
N THR A 38 8.76 -6.69 -14.48
CA THR A 38 9.30 -6.34 -13.16
C THR A 38 9.08 -4.86 -12.82
N SER A 39 9.26 -3.95 -13.78
CA SER A 39 9.02 -2.51 -13.57
C SER A 39 7.56 -2.22 -13.26
N ARG A 40 6.62 -2.83 -14.00
CA ARG A 40 5.18 -2.70 -13.74
C ARG A 40 4.79 -3.21 -12.35
N LEU A 41 5.36 -4.34 -11.93
CA LEU A 41 5.15 -4.87 -10.58
C LEU A 41 5.70 -3.91 -9.51
N SER A 42 6.86 -3.31 -9.75
CA SER A 42 7.46 -2.35 -8.82
C SER A 42 6.60 -1.08 -8.66
N GLU A 43 6.12 -0.52 -9.77
CA GLU A 43 5.25 0.68 -9.75
C GLU A 43 3.95 0.42 -8.96
N ARG A 44 3.32 -0.74 -9.19
CA ARG A 44 2.10 -1.14 -8.47
C ARG A 44 2.34 -1.31 -6.98
N TYR A 45 3.47 -1.91 -6.60
CA TYR A 45 3.85 -2.08 -5.21
C TYR A 45 4.11 -0.73 -4.51
N GLN A 46 4.76 0.21 -5.19
CA GLN A 46 4.97 1.56 -4.67
C GLN A 46 3.65 2.32 -4.50
N ALA A 47 2.74 2.23 -5.48
CA ALA A 47 1.43 2.84 -5.39
C ALA A 47 0.62 2.29 -4.19
N ALA A 48 0.63 0.97 -4.00
CA ALA A 48 -0.04 0.31 -2.88
C ALA A 48 0.53 0.75 -1.51
N GLN A 49 1.85 0.92 -1.40
CA GLN A 49 2.48 1.43 -0.18
C GLN A 49 2.09 2.88 0.11
N LEU A 50 2.15 3.76 -0.88
CA LEU A 50 1.75 5.17 -0.72
C LEU A 50 0.28 5.27 -0.28
N GLU A 51 -0.56 4.39 -0.79
CA GLU A 51 -1.95 4.31 -0.42
C GLU A 51 -2.14 3.87 1.04
N LEU A 52 -1.45 2.82 1.51
CA LEU A 52 -1.47 2.41 2.91
C LEU A 52 -0.97 3.52 3.85
N VAL A 53 0.06 4.26 3.44
CA VAL A 53 0.55 5.43 4.18
C VAL A 53 -0.53 6.50 4.28
N ARG A 54 -1.23 6.80 3.18
CA ARG A 54 -2.33 7.77 3.16
C ARG A 54 -3.48 7.33 4.08
N VAL A 55 -3.86 6.06 4.04
CA VAL A 55 -4.90 5.49 4.91
C VAL A 55 -4.48 5.62 6.38
N THR A 56 -3.24 5.25 6.70
CA THR A 56 -2.66 5.38 8.06
C THR A 56 -2.65 6.83 8.54
N GLN A 57 -2.27 7.78 7.68
CA GLN A 57 -2.32 9.21 8.00
C GLN A 57 -3.75 9.69 8.28
N ASN A 58 -4.73 9.21 7.51
CA ASN A 58 -6.14 9.52 7.75
C ASN A 58 -6.64 8.94 9.07
N ILE A 59 -6.33 7.68 9.38
CA ILE A 59 -6.69 7.05 10.64
C ILE A 59 -6.04 7.80 11.82
N ASN A 60 -4.74 8.11 11.75
CA ASN A 60 -4.04 8.85 12.79
C ASN A 60 -4.65 10.24 13.02
N ARG A 61 -5.04 10.94 11.94
CA ARG A 61 -5.72 12.22 12.04
C ARG A 61 -7.06 12.08 12.73
N LEU A 62 -7.86 11.07 12.37
CA LEU A 62 -9.16 10.81 13.01
C LEU A 62 -9.01 10.52 14.51
N ILE A 63 -8.02 9.70 14.89
CA ILE A 63 -7.73 9.40 16.30
C ILE A 63 -7.29 10.66 17.06
N ARG A 64 -6.42 11.47 16.46
CA ARG A 64 -5.91 12.70 17.10
C ARG A 64 -6.98 13.78 17.24
N ASP A 65 -7.88 13.86 16.26
CA ASP A 65 -9.00 14.81 16.23
C ASP A 65 -10.22 14.29 17.02
N ALA A 66 -10.12 13.11 17.65
CA ALA A 66 -11.17 12.54 18.49
C ALA A 66 -11.15 13.13 19.90
N ASP A 67 -12.35 13.30 20.44
CA ASP A 67 -12.60 13.75 21.81
C ASP A 67 -12.98 12.60 22.74
N SER A 68 -13.50 11.51 22.22
CA SER A 68 -13.82 10.34 23.02
C SER A 68 -13.56 9.07 22.22
N LEU A 69 -13.20 8.02 22.93
CA LEU A 69 -13.25 6.67 22.41
C LEU A 69 -14.63 6.09 22.77
N GLU A 70 -15.48 5.87 21.77
CA GLU A 70 -16.83 5.34 21.98
C GLU A 70 -16.81 3.80 22.02
N SER A 71 -16.12 3.18 21.05
CA SER A 71 -15.91 1.73 21.05
C SER A 71 -14.67 1.34 20.25
N ILE A 72 -14.04 0.23 20.64
CA ILE A 72 -12.91 -0.35 19.95
C ILE A 72 -13.08 -1.87 19.84
N SER A 73 -12.75 -2.39 18.67
CA SER A 73 -12.67 -3.81 18.37
C SER A 73 -11.60 -4.01 17.27
N PRO A 74 -11.11 -5.23 17.03
CA PRO A 74 -10.06 -5.45 16.04
C PRO A 74 -10.36 -4.82 14.67
N THR A 75 -11.60 -4.91 14.18
CA THR A 75 -11.98 -4.46 12.84
C THR A 75 -12.76 -3.16 12.80
N THR A 76 -13.18 -2.64 13.96
CA THR A 76 -14.04 -1.46 14.06
C THR A 76 -13.57 -0.52 15.15
N LEU A 77 -13.48 0.77 14.83
CA LEU A 77 -13.10 1.83 15.75
C LEU A 77 -14.13 2.96 15.65
N SER A 78 -14.78 3.30 16.76
CA SER A 78 -15.73 4.42 16.85
C SER A 78 -15.19 5.51 17.77
N LEU A 79 -15.16 6.73 17.24
CA LEU A 79 -14.56 7.90 17.87
C LEU A 79 -15.59 9.04 17.93
N GLY A 80 -15.71 9.70 19.07
CA GLY A 80 -16.47 10.94 19.19
C GLY A 80 -15.66 12.11 18.65
N ARG A 81 -16.31 12.97 17.85
CA ARG A 81 -15.64 14.11 17.21
C ARG A 81 -15.66 15.35 18.10
N VAL A 82 -14.49 16.02 18.22
CA VAL A 82 -14.31 17.23 19.04
C VAL A 82 -15.36 18.30 18.78
N GLY A 83 -16.01 18.74 19.86
CA GLY A 83 -17.00 19.82 19.85
C GLY A 83 -18.34 19.45 19.22
N THR A 84 -18.60 18.17 18.98
CA THR A 84 -19.85 17.66 18.39
C THR A 84 -20.33 16.40 19.10
N SER A 85 -21.60 16.03 18.95
CA SER A 85 -22.11 14.71 19.34
C SER A 85 -22.04 13.68 18.21
N GLU A 86 -21.28 13.97 17.15
CA GLU A 86 -21.12 13.06 16.02
C GLU A 86 -20.11 11.96 16.37
N VAL A 87 -20.47 10.72 16.03
CA VAL A 87 -19.56 9.57 16.09
C VAL A 87 -19.07 9.27 14.69
N VAL A 88 -17.76 9.08 14.58
CA VAL A 88 -17.08 8.63 13.38
C VAL A 88 -16.70 7.17 13.57
N THR A 89 -17.16 6.29 12.68
CA THR A 89 -16.87 4.86 12.76
C THR A 89 -16.04 4.41 11.57
N LEU A 90 -14.88 3.82 11.87
CA LEU A 90 -14.02 3.12 10.93
C LEU A 90 -14.35 1.63 10.97
N THR A 91 -14.64 1.01 9.84
CA THR A 91 -14.91 -0.43 9.76
C THR A 91 -14.21 -1.04 8.54
N LEU A 92 -13.57 -2.19 8.72
CA LEU A 92 -13.14 -3.03 7.60
C LEU A 92 -14.31 -3.89 7.12
N ARG A 93 -14.72 -3.75 5.86
CA ARG A 93 -15.76 -4.56 5.21
C ARG A 93 -15.34 -4.87 3.79
N ASP A 94 -15.49 -6.13 3.36
CA ASP A 94 -15.23 -6.57 1.97
C ASP A 94 -13.89 -6.12 1.38
N GLY A 95 -12.85 -6.06 2.22
CA GLY A 95 -11.51 -5.67 1.80
C GLY A 95 -11.29 -4.16 1.63
N VAL A 96 -12.21 -3.33 2.10
CA VAL A 96 -12.10 -1.87 2.09
C VAL A 96 -12.32 -1.28 3.48
N ILE A 97 -11.66 -0.17 3.78
CA ILE A 97 -11.93 0.58 5.01
C ILE A 97 -13.02 1.61 4.72
N LEU A 98 -14.10 1.50 5.46
CA LEU A 98 -15.23 2.40 5.42
C LEU A 98 -15.14 3.37 6.58
N LEU A 99 -15.41 4.63 6.28
CA LEU A 99 -15.56 5.73 7.22
C LEU A 99 -17.02 6.14 7.21
N GLU A 100 -17.73 5.86 8.30
CA GLU A 100 -19.09 6.34 8.50
C GLU A 100 -19.05 7.59 9.38
N GLN A 101 -19.62 8.69 8.89
CA GLN A 101 -19.76 9.93 9.63
C GLN A 101 -21.14 10.53 9.37
N ALA A 102 -21.88 10.81 10.44
CA ALA A 102 -23.22 11.41 10.37
C ALA A 102 -24.17 10.66 9.38
N GLY A 103 -24.08 9.33 9.35
CA GLY A 103 -24.88 8.47 8.46
C GLY A 103 -24.44 8.47 6.99
N THR A 104 -23.32 9.12 6.67
CA THR A 104 -22.69 9.05 5.33
C THR A 104 -21.50 8.12 5.37
N GLU A 105 -21.48 7.13 4.48
CA GLU A 105 -20.38 6.17 4.33
C GLU A 105 -19.42 6.63 3.21
N ALA A 106 -18.12 6.63 3.49
CA ALA A 106 -17.07 6.95 2.53
C ALA A 106 -15.95 5.90 2.58
N THR A 107 -15.45 5.48 1.42
CA THR A 107 -14.33 4.53 1.36
C THR A 107 -13.00 5.27 1.51
N LEU A 108 -12.17 4.83 2.46
CA LEU A 108 -10.82 5.37 2.69
C LEU A 108 -9.75 4.74 1.77
N THR A 109 -10.04 3.54 1.27
CA THR A 109 -9.19 2.78 0.35
C THR A 109 -9.70 2.94 -1.08
N SER A 110 -8.80 2.92 -2.05
CA SER A 110 -9.11 2.87 -3.48
C SER A 110 -9.04 1.43 -3.99
N GLY A 111 -9.49 1.20 -5.22
CA GLY A 111 -9.55 -0.15 -5.81
C GLY A 111 -8.19 -0.80 -6.13
N SER A 112 -7.07 -0.09 -5.95
CA SER A 112 -5.72 -0.66 -6.21
C SER A 112 -5.21 -1.60 -5.12
N ILE A 113 -5.75 -1.51 -3.90
CA ILE A 113 -5.39 -2.37 -2.77
C ILE A 113 -6.64 -2.99 -2.17
N SER A 114 -6.50 -4.23 -1.72
CA SER A 114 -7.49 -4.86 -0.83
C SER A 114 -6.89 -4.95 0.56
N ILE A 115 -7.58 -4.40 1.55
CA ILE A 115 -7.21 -4.51 2.96
C ILE A 115 -7.61 -5.88 3.46
N THR A 116 -6.63 -6.71 3.78
CA THR A 116 -6.84 -8.08 4.24
C THR A 116 -7.07 -8.16 5.75
N GLY A 117 -6.67 -7.13 6.49
CA GLY A 117 -6.83 -7.09 7.94
C GLY A 117 -6.55 -5.73 8.53
N ILE A 118 -7.22 -5.44 9.64
CA ILE A 118 -6.87 -4.36 10.56
C ILE A 118 -7.08 -4.90 11.98
N ASP A 119 -6.23 -4.49 12.91
CA ASP A 119 -6.36 -4.86 14.33
C ASP A 119 -6.15 -3.66 15.22
N PHE A 120 -7.23 -2.99 15.62
CA PHE A 120 -7.21 -1.88 16.57
C PHE A 120 -7.05 -2.37 18.01
N ARG A 121 -6.17 -1.71 18.76
CA ARG A 121 -5.89 -1.99 20.17
C ARG A 121 -5.72 -0.70 20.95
N GLU A 122 -6.33 -0.64 22.12
CA GLU A 122 -6.09 0.44 23.07
C GLU A 122 -4.87 0.08 23.93
N VAL A 123 -3.98 1.05 24.12
CA VAL A 123 -2.79 0.94 24.95
C VAL A 123 -2.69 2.16 25.85
N SER A 124 -2.74 1.93 27.16
CA SER A 124 -2.58 2.98 28.16
C SER A 124 -1.14 2.97 28.69
N SER A 125 -0.54 4.16 28.84
CA SER A 125 0.76 4.30 29.48
C SER A 125 0.57 4.67 30.96
N PRO A 126 1.02 3.82 31.91
CA PRO A 126 0.89 4.12 33.34
C PRO A 126 1.77 5.29 33.79
N GLU A 127 2.84 5.61 33.07
CA GLU A 127 3.77 6.70 33.43
C GLU A 127 3.26 8.08 33.03
N THR A 128 2.61 8.17 31.85
CA THR A 128 2.17 9.45 31.30
C THR A 128 0.67 9.67 31.44
N GLN A 129 -0.08 8.68 31.95
CA GLN A 129 -1.55 8.63 31.93
C GLN A 129 -2.15 8.85 30.53
N ALA A 130 -1.34 8.68 29.48
CA ALA A 130 -1.76 8.86 28.10
C ALA A 130 -2.41 7.58 27.56
N HIS A 131 -3.44 7.76 26.74
CA HIS A 131 -4.11 6.69 26.03
C HIS A 131 -3.78 6.75 24.54
N TYR A 132 -3.32 5.62 24.02
CA TYR A 132 -2.93 5.43 22.63
C TYR A 132 -3.85 4.43 21.97
N ILE A 133 -4.24 4.70 20.74
CA ILE A 133 -4.88 3.71 19.88
C ILE A 133 -3.82 3.26 18.89
N MET A 134 -3.44 1.99 18.98
CA MET A 134 -2.52 1.33 18.06
C MET A 134 -3.30 0.49 17.06
N TYR A 135 -2.76 0.32 15.86
CA TYR A 135 -3.31 -0.61 14.89
C TYR A 135 -2.23 -1.21 14.00
N ASP A 136 -2.49 -2.39 13.47
CA ASP A 136 -1.73 -2.98 12.38
C ASP A 136 -2.64 -3.07 11.14
N LEU A 137 -2.27 -2.36 10.08
CA LEU A 137 -3.00 -2.37 8.82
C LEU A 137 -2.33 -3.33 7.85
N GLN A 138 -3.08 -4.30 7.34
CA GLN A 138 -2.61 -5.30 6.40
C GLN A 138 -3.35 -5.17 5.06
N GLY A 139 -2.61 -5.03 3.97
CA GLY A 139 -3.15 -4.92 2.63
C GLY A 139 -2.42 -5.80 1.62
N SER A 140 -3.06 -6.05 0.49
CA SER A 140 -2.49 -6.75 -0.64
C SER A 140 -2.89 -6.13 -1.98
N THR A 141 -2.02 -6.25 -2.97
CA THR A 141 -2.28 -5.82 -4.34
C THR A 141 -3.21 -6.81 -5.03
N VAL A 142 -4.30 -6.33 -5.60
CA VAL A 142 -5.43 -7.15 -6.10
C VAL A 142 -5.07 -8.06 -7.30
N GLU A 143 -3.99 -7.76 -8.04
CA GLU A 143 -3.74 -8.35 -9.37
C GLU A 143 -2.43 -9.16 -9.53
N THR A 144 -1.71 -9.50 -8.46
CA THR A 144 -0.45 -10.27 -8.60
C THR A 144 -0.66 -11.77 -8.40
N PRO A 145 -0.03 -12.65 -9.22
CA PRO A 145 -0.13 -14.11 -9.08
C PRO A 145 0.45 -14.63 -7.75
N LYS A 146 1.23 -13.79 -7.08
CA LYS A 146 1.59 -13.95 -5.67
C LYS A 146 1.22 -12.65 -4.94
N PRO A 147 0.18 -12.65 -4.07
CA PRO A 147 -0.15 -11.48 -3.28
C PRO A 147 1.02 -11.13 -2.37
N THR A 148 1.52 -9.90 -2.48
CA THR A 148 2.48 -9.36 -1.50
C THR A 148 1.66 -8.79 -0.35
N ILE A 149 1.90 -9.28 0.86
CA ILE A 149 1.29 -8.73 2.07
C ILE A 149 2.11 -7.52 2.49
N LEU A 150 1.44 -6.38 2.59
CA LEU A 150 1.98 -5.15 3.13
C LEU A 150 1.38 -4.97 4.53
N SER A 151 2.21 -4.84 5.55
CA SER A 151 1.80 -4.46 6.90
C SER A 151 2.39 -3.10 7.23
N LEU A 152 1.55 -2.22 7.78
CA LEU A 152 1.96 -0.91 8.25
C LEU A 152 1.38 -0.69 9.64
N PRO A 153 2.21 -0.74 10.70
CA PRO A 153 1.77 -0.38 12.03
C PRO A 153 1.53 1.13 12.12
N GLY A 154 0.49 1.51 12.84
CA GLY A 154 0.14 2.89 13.13
C GLY A 154 -0.29 3.06 14.58
N GLY A 155 -0.29 4.31 15.03
CA GLY A 155 -0.81 4.65 16.33
C GLY A 155 -0.84 6.16 16.55
N ALA A 156 -1.82 6.61 17.31
CA ALA A 156 -1.98 8.00 17.67
C ALA A 156 -2.55 8.14 19.09
N GLU A 157 -2.18 9.24 19.74
CA GLU A 157 -2.69 9.64 21.05
C GLU A 157 -4.04 10.35 20.89
N THR A 158 -4.99 10.05 21.77
CA THR A 158 -6.30 10.72 21.81
C THR A 158 -6.24 12.00 22.66
N ARG A 159 -6.85 13.09 22.22
CA ARG A 159 -6.72 14.41 22.85
C ARG A 159 -7.35 14.54 24.24
N SER A 160 -8.43 13.80 24.51
CA SER A 160 -9.30 14.06 25.68
C SER A 160 -9.09 13.11 26.87
N LEU A 161 -8.17 12.15 26.76
CA LEU A 161 -7.80 11.31 27.89
C LEU A 161 -6.65 11.91 28.72
N MET A 162 -6.21 13.13 28.39
CA MET A 162 -5.54 14.00 29.33
C MET A 162 -6.56 14.43 30.39
N THR A 163 -6.66 13.66 31.47
CA THR A 163 -7.33 14.11 32.70
C THR A 163 -6.80 15.50 33.07
N PRO A 164 -7.66 16.52 33.24
CA PRO A 164 -7.22 17.77 33.82
C PRO A 164 -6.69 17.46 35.22
N GLU A 165 -5.44 17.81 35.48
CA GLU A 165 -4.88 17.80 36.83
C GLU A 165 -5.80 18.59 37.77
N PRO A 166 -6.13 18.08 38.97
CA PRO A 166 -6.97 18.78 39.96
C PRO A 166 -6.30 20.01 40.56
#